data_AF-A0A5J4WRQ5-F1
#
_entry.id   AF-A0A5J4WRQ5-F1
#
_cell.length_a   1.000
_cell.length_b   1.000
_cell.length_c   1.000
_cell.angle_alpha   90.00
_cell.angle_beta   90.00
_cell.angle_gamma   90.00
#
_symmetry.space_group_name_H-M   'P 1'
#
loop_
_entity.id
_entity.type
_entity.pdbx_description
1 polymer ?
#
loop_
_entity_poly.entity_id
_entity_poly.type
_entity_poly.pdbx_seq_one_letter_code
_entity_poly.pdbx_strand_id
1 'polypeptide(L)' 'MKSLTPAQLHKLEIRSVVKNYWMLNKSTVEAFDVLATAYPLNHPTDRTVRNLYARYESGNIAIVDAPRQGRPAIADLTD' A
#
# COMPACT_ATOMS: atom_id res chain seq x y z
N MET A 1 21.76 -8.71 -4.86
CA MET A 1 20.37 -8.27 -4.59
C MET A 1 20.29 -6.77 -4.80
N LYS A 2 19.28 -6.25 -5.52
CA LYS A 2 19.02 -4.80 -5.55
C LYS A 2 18.39 -4.39 -4.23
N SER A 3 18.92 -3.35 -3.59
CA SER A 3 18.31 -2.74 -2.41
C SER A 3 17.03 -1.99 -2.79
N LEU A 4 16.07 -1.95 -1.87
CA LEU A 4 14.87 -1.15 -2.02
C LEU A 4 15.21 0.33 -1.84
N THR A 5 14.56 1.20 -2.61
CA THR A 5 14.65 2.64 -2.37
C THR A 5 13.91 3.03 -1.08
N PRO A 6 14.24 4.16 -0.43
CA PRO A 6 13.51 4.62 0.76
C PRO A 6 11.99 4.70 0.55
N ALA A 7 11.55 5.14 -0.63
CA ALA A 7 10.14 5.22 -0.97
C ALA A 7 9.47 3.84 -1.11
N GLN A 8 10.19 2.84 -1.61
CA GLN A 8 9.69 1.46 -1.67
C GLN A 8 9.60 0.85 -0.28
N LEU A 9 10.60 1.09 0.57
CA LEU A 9 10.61 0.62 1.95
C LEU A 9 9.45 1.21 2.75
N HIS A 10 9.25 2.54 2.66
CA HIS A 10 8.14 3.23 3.31
C HIS A 10 6.78 2.66 2.91
N LYS A 11 6.57 2.38 1.61
CA LYS A 11 5.32 1.76 1.14
C LYS A 11 5.09 0.37 1.73
N LEU A 12 6.14 -0.44 1.85
CA LEU A 12 6.04 -1.77 2.46
C LEU A 12 5.74 -1.67 3.96
N GLU A 13 6.36 -0.71 4.65
CA GLU A 13 6.12 -0.42 6.06
C GLU A 13 4.65 -0.06 6.30
N ILE A 14 4.13 0.93 5.57
CA ILE A 14 2.71 1.33 5.66
C ILE A 14 1.77 0.14 5.42
N ARG A 15 2.02 -0.66 4.38
CA ARG A 15 1.17 -1.84 4.08
C ARG A 15 1.25 -2.91 5.16
N SER A 16 2.41 -3.07 5.78
CA SER A 16 2.61 -4.01 6.89
C SER A 16 1.81 -3.58 8.11
N VAL A 17 1.84 -2.28 8.44
CA VAL A 17 1.03 -1.72 9.54
C VAL A 17 -0.46 -1.91 9.25
N VAL A 18 -0.95 -1.51 8.06
CA VAL A 18 -2.36 -1.69 7.69
C VAL A 18 -2.77 -3.16 7.76
N LYS A 19 -1.92 -4.08 7.28
CA LYS A 19 -2.19 -5.53 7.35
C LYS A 19 -2.25 -6.01 8.80
N ASN A 20 -1.38 -5.53 9.68
CA ASN A 20 -1.41 -5.89 11.10
C ASN A 20 -2.73 -5.47 11.76
N TYR A 21 -3.21 -4.25 11.51
CA TYR A 21 -4.49 -3.78 12.03
C TYR A 21 -5.67 -4.60 11.49
N TRP A 22 -5.66 -4.94 10.20
CA TRP A 22 -6.66 -5.84 9.62
C TRP A 22 -6.65 -7.22 10.29
N MET A 23 -5.48 -7.84 10.50
CA MET A 23 -5.37 -9.15 11.17
C MET A 23 -5.85 -9.12 12.62
N LEU A 24 -5.75 -7.97 13.29
CA LEU A 24 -6.24 -7.75 14.65
C LEU A 24 -7.74 -7.38 14.70
N ASN A 25 -8.46 -7.50 13.58
CA ASN A 25 -9.86 -7.10 13.43
C ASN A 25 -10.13 -5.64 13.83
N LYS A 26 -9.14 -4.76 13.65
CA LYS A 26 -9.29 -3.32 13.88
C LYS A 26 -9.93 -2.64 12.68
N SER A 27 -10.69 -1.58 12.94
CA SER A 27 -11.38 -0.84 11.88
C SER A 27 -10.41 -0.10 10.96
N THR A 28 -10.85 0.21 9.74
CA THR A 28 -10.08 1.06 8.81
C THR A 28 -9.82 2.45 9.38
N VAL A 29 -10.75 2.98 10.19
CA VAL A 29 -10.65 4.30 10.83
C VAL A 29 -9.52 4.27 11.86
N GLU A 30 -9.49 3.26 12.73
CA GLU A 30 -8.43 3.08 13.73
C GLU A 30 -7.05 2.95 13.07
N ALA A 31 -6.95 2.17 11.99
CA ALA A 31 -5.71 2.04 11.24
C ALA A 31 -5.25 3.37 10.60
N PHE A 32 -6.19 4.14 10.04
CA PHE A 32 -5.89 5.44 9.45
C PHE A 32 -5.42 6.46 10.50
N ASP A 33 -6.13 6.58 11.62
CA ASP A 33 -5.80 7.55 12.68
C ASP A 33 -4.42 7.29 13.29
N VAL A 34 -4.08 6.00 13.50
CA VAL A 34 -2.74 5.62 13.98
C VAL A 34 -1.67 5.97 12.96
N LEU A 35 -1.91 5.71 11.67
CA LEU A 35 -0.95 6.05 10.62
C LEU A 35 -0.77 7.56 10.47
N ALA A 36 -1.85 8.34 10.55
CA ALA A 36 -1.79 9.79 10.51
C ALA A 36 -1.01 10.36 11.71
N THR A 37 -1.15 9.75 12.89
CA THR A 37 -0.40 10.12 14.10
C THR A 37 1.07 9.74 14.00
N ALA A 38 1.39 8.54 13.52
CA ALA A 38 2.77 8.04 13.45
C ALA A 38 3.58 8.64 12.29
N TYR A 39 2.93 8.97 11.17
CA TYR A 39 3.57 9.48 9.95
C TYR A 39 2.95 10.81 9.49
N PRO A 40 3.09 11.91 10.25
CA PRO A 40 2.36 13.16 10.02
C PRO A 40 2.59 13.81 8.65
N LEU A 41 3.71 13.51 7.98
CA LEU A 41 4.04 14.09 6.68
C LEU A 41 3.76 13.15 5.49
N ASN A 42 3.77 11.83 5.71
CA ASN A 42 3.85 10.83 4.65
C ASN A 42 2.93 9.62 4.90
N HIS A 43 1.86 9.78 5.67
CA HIS A 43 0.84 8.75 5.86
C HIS A 43 0.01 8.53 4.57
N PRO A 44 -0.57 7.34 4.36
CA PRO A 44 -1.49 7.10 3.25
C PRO A 44 -2.81 7.86 3.43
N THR A 45 -3.54 8.04 2.35
CA THR A 45 -4.93 8.54 2.41
C THR A 45 -5.88 7.49 2.99
N ASP A 46 -7.00 7.92 3.59
CA ASP A 46 -8.06 7.02 4.07
C ASP A 46 -8.54 6.05 2.97
N ARG A 47 -8.72 6.56 1.75
CA ARG A 47 -9.06 5.73 0.58
C ARG A 47 -8.04 4.61 0.34
N THR A 48 -6.74 4.90 0.52
CA THR A 48 -5.69 3.89 0.35
C THR A 48 -5.80 2.80 1.41
N VAL A 49 -6.07 3.16 2.67
CA VAL A 49 -6.26 2.20 3.77
C VAL A 49 -7.48 1.31 3.49
N ARG A 50 -8.62 1.88 3.11
CA ARG A 50 -9.83 1.12 2.76
C ARG A 50 -9.61 0.15 1.59
N ASN A 51 -8.91 0.60 0.55
CA ASN A 51 -8.57 -0.27 -0.59
C ASN A 51 -7.67 -1.44 -0.19
N LEU A 52 -6.73 -1.22 0.73
CA LEU A 52 -5.88 -2.30 1.26
C LEU A 52 -6.70 -3.30 2.08
N TYR A 53 -7.64 -2.84 2.91
CA TYR A 53 -8.56 -3.72 3.64
C TYR A 53 -9.40 -4.58 2.68
N ALA A 54 -10.07 -3.97 1.70
CA ALA A 54 -10.85 -4.71 0.70
C ALA A 54 -10.00 -5.73 -0.07
N ARG A 55 -8.74 -5.38 -0.37
CA ARG A 55 -7.78 -6.30 -0.97
C ARG A 55 -7.45 -7.48 -0.05
N TYR A 56 -7.30 -7.26 1.25
CA TYR A 56 -7.02 -8.34 2.21
C TYR A 56 -8.25 -9.24 2.43
N GLU A 57 -9.44 -8.64 2.50
CA GLU A 57 -10.73 -9.35 2.61
C GLU A 57 -11.01 -10.25 1.39
N SER A 58 -10.57 -9.84 0.20
CA SER A 58 -10.62 -10.68 -1.02
C SER A 58 -9.55 -11.78 -1.07
N GLY A 59 -8.75 -11.96 -0.01
CA GLY A 59 -7.73 -13.00 0.11
C GLY A 59 -6.35 -12.61 -0.43
N ASN A 60 -6.19 -11.43 -1.03
CA ASN A 60 -4.90 -10.96 -1.53
C ASN A 60 -4.11 -10.23 -0.43
N ILE A 61 -3.51 -11.01 0.48
CA ILE A 61 -2.83 -10.51 1.69
C ILE A 61 -1.37 -10.05 1.47
N ALA A 62 -0.90 -9.98 0.22
CA ALA A 62 0.48 -9.63 -0.08
C ALA A 62 0.73 -8.11 0.10
N ILE A 63 1.80 -7.75 0.81
CA ILE A 63 2.21 -6.35 1.00
C ILE A 63 3.05 -5.82 -0.17
N VAL A 64 3.62 -6.72 -0.98
CA VAL A 64 4.36 -6.37 -2.19
C VAL A 64 3.41 -6.01 -3.33
N ASP A 65 3.88 -5.16 -4.24
CA ASP A 65 3.19 -4.90 -5.49
C ASP A 65 3.13 -6.16 -6.34
N ALA A 66 1.98 -6.43 -6.94
CA ALA A 66 1.90 -7.40 -8.01
C ALA A 66 2.75 -6.91 -9.20
N PRO A 67 3.30 -7.82 -10.02
CA PRO A 67 3.93 -7.43 -11.27
C PRO A 67 2.98 -6.53 -12.08
N ARG A 68 3.45 -5.34 -12.46
CA ARG A 68 2.66 -4.47 -13.35
C ARG A 68 2.55 -5.17 -14.70
N GLN A 69 1.33 -5.48 -15.12
CA GLN A 69 1.08 -5.96 -16.48
C GLN A 69 0.75 -4.76 -17.38
N GLY A 70 1.39 -4.72 -18.56
CA GLY A 70 1.20 -3.67 -19.56
C GLY A 70 2.22 -2.53 -19.48
N ARG A 71 2.91 -2.27 -20.59
CA ARG A 71 3.43 -0.94 -20.91
C ARG A 71 2.22 -0.17 -21.46
N PRO A 72 1.90 1.06 -20.99
CA PRO A 72 1.02 1.92 -21.77
C PRO A 72 1.66 2.04 -23.14
N ALA A 73 1.02 1.48 -24.17
CA ALA A 73 1.41 1.77 -25.53
C ALA A 73 1.11 3.26 -25.72
N ILE A 74 2.16 4.07 -25.72
CA ILE A 74 2.04 5.43 -26.22
C ILE A 74 2.08 5.24 -27.74
N ALA A 75 0.90 5.33 -28.37
CA ALA A 75 0.87 5.50 -29.81
C ALA A 75 1.75 6.73 -30.14
N ASP A 76 2.70 6.56 -31.08
CA ASP A 76 3.61 7.59 -31.61
C ASP A 76 4.99 7.76 -30.92
N LEU A 77 5.46 6.81 -30.12
CA LEU A 77 6.90 6.69 -29.77
C LEU A 77 7.48 5.38 -30.35
N THR A 78 7.54 5.31 -31.67
CA THR A 78 8.46 4.44 -32.40
C THR A 78 9.50 5.32 -33.06
N ASP A 79 10.78 4.93 -32.94
CA ASP A 79 11.97 5.64 -33.42
C ASP A 79 11.84 6.23 -34.83
#